data_AF-A0A543CTS2-F1
#
_entry.id   AF-A0A543CTS2-F1
#
_cell.length_a   1.000
_cell.length_b   1.000
_cell.length_c   1.000
_cell.angle_alpha   90.00
_cell.angle_beta   90.00
_cell.angle_gamma   90.00
#
_symmetry.space_group_name_H-M   'P 1'
#
loop_
_entity.id
_entity.type
_entity.pdbx_description
1 polymer ?
#
loop_
_entity_poly.entity_id
_entity_poly.type
_entity_poly.pdbx_seq_one_letter_code
_entity_poly.pdbx_strand_id
1 'polypeptide(L)'
;MPSETEAAGTEFGVNLASLHNAIGTVQDASDNISFSVEQIEVRMQNLSAYWHSPAFTSFEEVHTWFHRASTDLTDLLTELISRMQTAYENYSSAEWTNTKNMTPDGGAS
;
A
#
# COMPACT_ATOMS: atom_id res chain seq x y z
N MET A 1 21.12 29.14 15.99
CA MET A 1 20.69 28.49 14.74
C MET A 1 21.06 27.03 14.85
N PRO A 2 20.17 26.09 14.51
CA PRO A 2 20.52 24.67 14.49
C PRO A 2 21.65 24.43 13.49
N SER A 3 22.52 23.47 13.77
CA SER A 3 23.55 23.04 12.83
C SER A 3 22.91 22.34 11.62
N GLU A 4 23.56 22.35 10.45
CA GLU A 4 23.02 21.71 9.22
C GLU A 4 22.63 20.24 9.44
N THR A 5 23.31 19.55 10.35
CA THR A 5 23.06 18.15 10.71
C THR A 5 21.76 17.96 11.50
N GLU A 6 21.43 18.88 12.41
CA GLU A 6 20.15 18.86 13.16
C GLU A 6 18.95 19.17 12.26
N ALA A 7 19.13 20.08 11.29
CA ALA A 7 18.10 20.40 10.32
C ALA A 7 17.79 19.21 9.39
N ALA A 8 18.83 18.51 8.90
CA ALA A 8 18.68 17.33 8.05
C ALA A 8 17.98 16.17 8.77
N GLY A 9 18.30 15.90 10.04
CA GLY A 9 17.62 14.87 10.83
C GLY A 9 16.15 15.18 11.07
N THR A 10 15.81 16.46 11.29
CA THR A 10 14.42 16.90 11.46
C THR A 10 13.61 16.72 10.17
N GLU A 11 14.17 17.14 9.03
CA GLU A 11 13.53 16.97 7.72
C GLU A 11 13.32 15.48 7.38
N PHE A 12 14.31 14.64 7.66
CA PHE A 12 14.20 13.20 7.47
C PHE A 12 13.09 12.58 8.33
N GLY A 13 13.00 12.94 9.62
CA GLY A 13 11.93 12.49 10.50
C GLY A 13 10.53 12.91 10.03
N VAL A 14 10.38 14.14 9.51
CA VAL A 14 9.12 14.62 8.91
C VAL A 14 8.76 13.81 7.66
N ASN A 15 9.73 13.49 6.82
CA ASN A 15 9.53 12.69 5.61
C ASN A 15 9.12 11.24 5.95
N LEU A 16 9.73 10.62 6.97
CA LEU A 16 9.34 9.29 7.44
C LEU A 16 7.91 9.26 7.99
N ALA A 17 7.52 10.26 8.79
CA ALA A 17 6.16 10.36 9.30
C ALA A 17 5.15 10.55 8.16
N SER A 18 5.50 11.35 7.16
CA SER A 18 4.67 11.56 5.96
C SER A 18 4.50 10.27 5.16
N LEU A 19 5.57 9.48 5.00
CA LEU A 19 5.50 8.16 4.36
C LEU A 19 4.60 7.20 5.14
N HIS A 20 4.70 7.16 6.47
CA HIS A 20 3.84 6.31 7.30
C HIS A 20 2.35 6.68 7.16
N ASN A 21 2.02 7.97 7.17
CA ASN A 21 0.65 8.43 6.96
C ASN A 21 0.12 8.10 5.56
N ALA A 22 0.99 8.21 4.55
CA ALA A 22 0.65 7.82 3.18
C ALA A 22 0.36 6.32 3.07
N ILE A 23 1.16 5.46 3.74
CA ILE A 23 0.89 4.01 3.82
C ILE A 23 -0.51 3.76 4.39
N GLY A 24 -0.85 4.39 5.52
CA GLY A 24 -2.17 4.25 6.13
C GLY A 24 -3.30 4.68 5.19
N THR A 25 -3.14 5.82 4.52
CA THR A 25 -4.14 6.33 3.57
C THR A 25 -4.36 5.38 2.39
N VAL A 26 -3.27 4.80 1.86
CA VAL A 26 -3.36 3.84 0.75
C VAL A 26 -3.96 2.51 1.21
N GLN A 27 -3.65 2.06 2.43
CA GLN A 27 -4.27 0.87 3.02
C GLN A 27 -5.79 1.05 3.14
N ASP A 28 -6.25 2.16 3.72
CA ASP A 28 -7.67 2.45 3.87
C ASP A 28 -8.39 2.48 2.51
N ALA A 29 -7.77 3.10 1.50
CA ALA A 29 -8.31 3.11 0.14
C ALA A 29 -8.36 1.71 -0.48
N SER A 30 -7.31 0.91 -0.28
CA SER A 30 -7.23 -0.48 -0.75
C SER A 30 -8.30 -1.37 -0.13
N ASP A 31 -8.54 -1.23 1.17
CA ASP A 31 -9.55 -2.01 1.89
C ASP A 31 -10.96 -1.65 1.39
N ASN A 32 -11.24 -0.36 1.17
CA ASN A 32 -12.52 0.10 0.62
C ASN A 32 -12.76 -0.39 -0.82
N ILE A 33 -11.72 -0.39 -1.65
CA ILE A 33 -11.79 -0.92 -3.03
C ILE A 33 -12.05 -2.42 -3.00
N SER A 34 -11.30 -3.17 -2.19
CA SER A 34 -11.43 -4.63 -2.07
C SER A 34 -12.83 -5.01 -1.59
N PHE A 35 -13.36 -4.31 -0.60
CA PHE A 35 -14.74 -4.49 -0.13
C PHE A 35 -15.75 -4.21 -1.25
N SER A 36 -15.59 -3.12 -1.99
CA SER A 36 -16.52 -2.75 -3.07
C SER A 36 -16.52 -3.77 -4.21
N VAL A 37 -15.34 -4.26 -4.58
CA VAL A 37 -15.14 -5.33 -5.56
C VAL A 37 -15.84 -6.61 -5.13
N GLU A 38 -15.65 -7.04 -3.88
CA GLU A 38 -16.29 -8.24 -3.33
C GLU A 38 -17.83 -8.12 -3.35
N GLN A 39 -18.36 -6.93 -3.02
CA GLN A 39 -19.80 -6.68 -3.09
C GLN A 39 -20.37 -6.78 -4.52
N ILE A 40 -19.61 -6.35 -5.53
CA ILE A 40 -20.02 -6.48 -6.93
C ILE A 40 -19.96 -7.95 -7.35
N GLU A 41 -18.90 -8.67 -6.99
CA GLU A 41 -18.73 -10.09 -7.29
C GLU A 41 -19.88 -10.92 -6.72
N VAL A 42 -20.24 -10.72 -5.44
CA VAL A 42 -21.39 -11.38 -4.81
C VAL A 42 -22.69 -11.08 -5.56
N ARG A 43 -22.89 -9.85 -6.04
CA ARG A 43 -24.09 -9.50 -6.82
C ARG A 43 -24.09 -10.17 -8.19
N MET A 44 -22.95 -10.25 -8.87
CA MET A 44 -22.83 -10.93 -10.16
C MET A 44 -23.08 -12.44 -10.03
N GLN A 45 -22.54 -13.09 -9.00
CA GLN A 45 -22.78 -14.51 -8.71
C GLN A 45 -24.27 -14.79 -8.44
N ASN A 46 -24.96 -13.91 -7.72
CA ASN A 46 -26.40 -14.05 -7.52
C ASN A 46 -27.19 -13.86 -8.81
N LEU A 47 -26.75 -12.98 -9.71
CA LEU A 47 -27.44 -12.73 -10.98
C LEU A 47 -27.38 -13.95 -11.92
N SER A 48 -26.23 -14.63 -11.97
CA SER A 48 -26.03 -15.81 -12.82
C SER A 48 -26.97 -16.97 -12.46
N ALA A 49 -27.30 -17.13 -11.19
CA ALA A 49 -28.19 -18.18 -10.70
C ALA A 49 -29.64 -18.07 -11.22
N TYR A 50 -30.07 -16.88 -11.65
CA TYR A 50 -31.45 -16.63 -12.07
C TYR A 50 -31.59 -16.23 -13.56
N TRP A 51 -30.50 -15.84 -14.22
CA TRP A 51 -30.55 -15.33 -15.60
C TRP A 51 -30.33 -16.43 -16.65
N HIS A 52 -31.41 -17.13 -17.04
CA HIS A 52 -31.37 -18.16 -18.10
C HIS A 52 -31.86 -17.61 -19.46
N SER A 53 -31.06 -16.81 -20.16
CA SER A 53 -31.40 -16.28 -21.49
C SER A 53 -30.17 -16.23 -22.41
N PRO A 54 -30.29 -16.06 -23.74
CA PRO A 54 -29.15 -15.92 -24.65
C PRO A 54 -28.16 -14.78 -24.31
N ALA A 55 -28.59 -13.75 -23.55
CA ALA A 55 -27.72 -12.70 -23.03
C ALA A 55 -26.79 -13.17 -21.88
N PHE A 56 -26.95 -14.41 -21.42
CA PHE A 56 -26.13 -15.00 -20.35
C PHE A 56 -24.67 -15.19 -20.78
N THR A 57 -24.40 -15.54 -22.04
CA THR A 57 -23.02 -15.70 -22.53
C THR A 57 -22.23 -14.39 -22.45
N SER A 58 -22.84 -13.26 -22.83
CA SER A 58 -22.22 -11.94 -22.64
C SER A 58 -22.05 -11.57 -21.16
N PHE A 59 -22.91 -12.09 -20.28
CA PHE A 59 -22.79 -11.88 -18.84
C PHE A 59 -21.61 -12.67 -18.25
N GLU A 60 -21.39 -13.94 -18.66
CA GLU A 60 -20.24 -14.74 -18.23
C GLU A 60 -18.89 -14.13 -18.65
N GLU A 61 -18.83 -13.58 -19.87
CA GLU A 61 -17.64 -12.87 -20.35
C GLU A 61 -17.33 -11.62 -19.50
N VAL A 62 -18.36 -10.81 -19.20
CA VAL A 62 -18.23 -9.62 -18.35
C VAL A 62 -17.86 -10.01 -16.92
N HIS A 63 -18.47 -11.05 -16.36
CA HIS A 63 -18.15 -11.55 -15.02
C HIS A 63 -16.70 -12.02 -14.94
N THR A 64 -16.24 -12.80 -15.93
CA THR A 64 -14.85 -13.27 -15.99
C THR A 64 -13.86 -12.11 -16.11
N TRP A 65 -14.15 -11.13 -16.96
CA TRP A 65 -13.33 -9.94 -17.10
C TRP A 65 -13.29 -9.13 -15.81
N PHE A 66 -14.45 -8.91 -15.17
CA PHE A 66 -14.56 -8.17 -13.93
C PHE A 66 -13.77 -8.84 -12.80
N HIS A 67 -13.90 -10.16 -12.66
CA HIS A 67 -13.18 -10.95 -11.68
C HIS A 67 -11.65 -10.80 -11.85
N ARG A 68 -11.15 -10.93 -13.07
CA ARG A 68 -9.71 -10.77 -13.36
C ARG A 68 -9.21 -9.36 -13.07
N ALA A 69 -9.89 -8.34 -13.59
CA ALA A 69 -9.51 -6.95 -13.40
C ALA A 69 -9.53 -6.55 -11.91
N SER A 70 -10.48 -7.10 -11.16
CA SER A 70 -10.60 -6.92 -9.73
C SER A 70 -9.42 -7.53 -8.97
N THR A 71 -9.05 -8.77 -9.27
CA THR A 71 -7.88 -9.44 -8.69
C THR A 71 -6.59 -8.68 -9.01
N ASP A 72 -6.40 -8.30 -10.27
CA ASP A 72 -5.21 -7.54 -10.69
C ASP A 72 -5.09 -6.20 -9.93
N LEU A 73 -6.21 -5.52 -9.69
CA LEU A 73 -6.25 -4.27 -8.92
C LEU A 73 -5.88 -4.51 -7.45
N THR A 74 -6.47 -5.52 -6.80
CA THR A 74 -6.19 -5.81 -5.39
C THR A 74 -4.75 -6.27 -5.18
N ASP A 75 -4.20 -7.03 -6.12
CA ASP A 75 -2.81 -7.50 -6.08
C ASP A 75 -1.84 -6.33 -6.21
N LEU A 76 -2.10 -5.41 -7.15
CA LEU A 76 -1.27 -4.22 -7.35
C LEU A 76 -1.29 -3.30 -6.11
N LEU A 77 -2.45 -3.10 -5.50
CA LEU A 77 -2.57 -2.29 -4.29
C LEU A 77 -1.82 -2.91 -3.11
N THR A 78 -1.94 -4.23 -2.93
CA THR A 78 -1.23 -4.99 -1.91
C THR A 78 0.29 -4.91 -2.11
N GLU A 79 0.75 -5.08 -3.34
CA GLU A 79 2.17 -4.97 -3.68
C GLU A 79 2.70 -3.55 -3.40
N LEU A 80 1.95 -2.51 -3.76
CA LEU A 80 2.34 -1.14 -3.55
C LEU A 80 2.47 -0.81 -2.06
N ILE A 81 1.50 -1.24 -1.24
CA ILE A 81 1.56 -1.08 0.22
C ILE A 81 2.81 -1.78 0.79
N SER A 82 3.06 -3.03 0.37
CA SER A 82 4.24 -3.79 0.81
C SER A 82 5.56 -3.10 0.46
N ARG A 83 5.66 -2.52 -0.75
CA ARG A 83 6.83 -1.75 -1.18
C ARG A 83 7.01 -0.48 -0.35
N MET A 84 5.92 0.23 -0.01
CA MET A 84 5.99 1.42 0.84
C MET A 84 6.41 1.07 2.28
N GLN A 85 5.88 -0.01 2.84
CA GLN A 85 6.27 -0.52 4.17
C GLN A 85 7.75 -0.91 4.20
N THR A 86 8.22 -1.64 3.19
CA THR A 86 9.64 -1.99 3.05
C THR A 86 10.53 -0.75 2.98
N ALA A 87 10.11 0.27 2.22
CA ALA A 87 10.85 1.53 2.14
C ALA A 87 10.91 2.24 3.50
N TYR A 88 9.78 2.30 4.22
CA TYR A 88 9.72 2.87 5.57
C TYR A 88 10.66 2.13 6.54
N GLU A 89 10.62 0.80 6.56
CA GLU A 89 11.50 -0.03 7.40
C GLU A 89 12.97 0.22 7.09
N ASN A 90 13.35 0.25 5.81
CA ASN A 90 14.71 0.51 5.37
C ASN A 90 15.21 1.89 5.82
N TYR A 91 14.40 2.93 5.63
CA TYR A 91 14.75 4.29 6.03
C TYR A 91 14.83 4.46 7.55
N SER A 92 13.88 3.88 8.29
CA SER A 92 13.87 3.95 9.76
C SER A 92 15.07 3.22 10.38
N SER A 93 15.45 2.07 9.83
CA SER A 93 16.62 1.29 10.25
C SER A 93 17.95 2.01 9.95
N ALA A 94 18.05 2.64 8.77
CA ALA A 94 19.22 3.44 8.40
C ALA A 94 19.45 4.60 9.37
N GLU A 95 18.38 5.30 9.76
CA GLU A 95 18.47 6.40 10.72
C GLU A 95 18.89 5.94 12.11
N TRP A 96 18.35 4.81 12.58
CA TRP A 96 18.77 4.24 13.87
C TRP A 96 20.26 3.85 13.88
N THR A 97 20.78 3.38 12.75
CA THR A 97 22.19 3.05 12.61
C THR A 97 23.06 4.30 12.57
N ASN A 98 22.65 5.33 11.84
CA ASN A 98 23.38 6.59 11.74
C ASN A 98 23.42 7.33 13.09
N THR A 99 22.29 7.42 13.79
CA THR A 99 22.20 8.07 15.11
C THR A 99 23.06 7.37 16.15
N LYS A 100 23.20 6.04 16.09
CA LYS A 100 24.12 5.27 16.94
C LYS A 100 25.58 5.45 16.60
N ASN A 101 25.92 5.56 15.32
CA ASN A 101 27.29 5.83 14.90
C ASN A 101 27.71 7.29 15.16
N MET A 102 26.75 8.20 15.39
CA MET A 102 26.98 9.59 15.76
C MET A 102 27.10 9.83 17.28
N THR A 103 26.78 8.85 18.14
CA THR A 103 27.10 8.97 19.57
C THR A 103 28.62 8.88 19.80
N PRO A 104 29.23 9.84 20.51
CA PRO A 104 30.64 10.14 20.42
C PRO A 104 31.47 9.17 21.26
N ASP A 105 31.93 8.10 20.64
CA ASP A 105 33.20 7.47 21.01
C ASP A 105 34.02 7.14 19.75
N GLY A 106 33.95 8.04 18.77
CA GLY A 106 34.90 8.13 17.65
C GLY A 106 36.27 8.68 18.05
N GLY A 107 36.61 8.60 19.35
CA GLY A 107 37.93 8.90 19.87
C GLY A 107 38.64 7.62 20.26
N ALA A 108 39.45 7.06 19.35
CA ALA A 108 40.79 6.55 19.68
C ALA A 108 41.49 5.96 18.44
N SER A 109 42.64 6.57 18.14
CA SER A 109 43.92 5.97 17.71
C SER A 109 44.03 5.34 16.33
#